data_AF-A0A7U6KJ83-F1
#
_entry.id   AF-A0A7U6KJ83-F1
#
_cell.length_a   1.000
_cell.length_b   1.000
_cell.length_c   1.000
_cell.angle_alpha   90.00
_cell.angle_beta   90.00
_cell.angle_gamma   90.00
#
_symmetry.space_group_name_H-M   'P 1'
#
loop_
_entity.id
_entity.type
_entity.pdbx_description
1 polymer ?
#
loop_
_entity_poly.entity_id
_entity_poly.type
_entity_poly.pdbx_seq_one_letter_code
_entity_poly.pdbx_strand_id
1 'polypeptide(L)'
;MDEKALKKKEKYLIKHGYYEKEYAPDQNDASDDYPLYDGEHFYRKVAKQVTEEEYESIRNQRTQLFGDNVIGNVITVIAFVVYVIGILHSIFVTLSFNQGITGFIFAQIVQGLYTLSYVIVLGTILLGIGQIIQLLHKANNRKF
;
A
#
# COMPACT_ATOMS: atom_id res chain seq x y z
N MET A 1 -10.00 -11.83 34.09
CA MET A 1 -9.25 -11.40 32.88
C MET A 1 -7.98 -10.71 33.35
N ASP A 2 -6.83 -11.08 32.80
CA ASP A 2 -5.55 -10.45 33.12
C ASP A 2 -5.52 -8.98 32.70
N GLU A 3 -5.11 -8.09 33.60
CA GLU A 3 -4.98 -6.65 33.35
C GLU A 3 -4.10 -6.34 32.11
N LYS A 4 -3.09 -7.18 31.85
CA LYS A 4 -2.22 -7.10 30.67
C LYS A 4 -2.97 -7.37 29.36
N ALA A 5 -3.95 -8.28 29.37
CA ALA A 5 -4.74 -8.61 28.19
C ALA A 5 -5.71 -7.47 27.83
N LEU A 6 -6.33 -6.85 28.84
CA LEU A 6 -7.18 -5.67 28.69
C LEU A 6 -6.41 -4.50 28.07
N LYS A 7 -5.25 -4.13 28.63
CA LYS A 7 -4.40 -3.05 28.08
C LYS A 7 -3.96 -3.31 26.64
N LYS A 8 -3.76 -4.58 26.27
CA LYS A 8 -3.39 -4.97 24.89
C LYS A 8 -4.57 -4.83 23.93
N LYS A 9 -5.77 -5.24 24.36
CA LYS A 9 -7.04 -5.07 23.63
C LYS A 9 -7.34 -3.58 23.40
N GLU A 10 -7.25 -2.75 24.43
CA GLU A 10 -7.49 -1.31 24.33
C GLU A 10 -6.51 -0.62 23.37
N LYS A 11 -5.20 -0.90 23.50
CA LYS A 11 -4.20 -0.36 22.57
C LYS A 11 -4.47 -0.78 21.13
N TYR A 12 -4.92 -2.02 20.91
CA TYR A 12 -5.28 -2.51 19.59
C TYR A 12 -6.47 -1.73 19.02
N LEU A 13 -7.55 -1.58 19.79
CA LEU A 13 -8.75 -0.85 19.39
C LEU A 13 -8.45 0.61 19.06
N ILE A 14 -7.72 1.32 19.92
CA ILE A 14 -7.32 2.71 19.70
C ILE A 14 -6.42 2.86 18.46
N LYS A 15 -5.41 1.98 18.32
CA LYS A 15 -4.53 1.97 17.14
C LYS A 15 -5.30 1.76 15.84
N HIS A 16 -6.42 1.05 15.90
CA HIS A 16 -7.21 0.70 14.74
C HIS A 16 -8.44 1.58 14.50
N GLY A 17 -8.62 2.63 15.29
CA GLY A 17 -9.69 3.63 15.09
C GLY A 17 -10.98 3.33 15.85
N TYR A 18 -11.03 2.25 16.64
CA TYR A 18 -12.18 1.89 17.47
C TYR A 18 -12.07 2.56 18.85
N TYR A 19 -12.14 3.88 18.86
CA TYR A 19 -12.08 4.69 20.08
C TYR A 19 -13.13 5.79 20.06
N GLU A 20 -13.50 6.25 21.25
CA GLU A 20 -14.31 7.43 21.47
C GLU A 20 -13.40 8.56 21.99
N LYS A 21 -13.76 9.80 21.63
CA LYS A 21 -13.09 10.98 22.18
C LYS A 21 -13.75 11.33 23.49
N GLU A 22 -12.98 11.27 24.58
CA GLU A 22 -13.40 11.83 25.86
C GLU A 22 -12.75 13.20 25.98
N TYR A 23 -13.57 14.25 25.99
CA TYR A 23 -13.12 15.62 26.04
C TYR A 23 -12.75 16.03 27.47
N ALA A 24 -11.79 16.94 27.58
CA ALA A 24 -11.45 17.57 28.82
C ALA A 24 -12.67 18.37 29.35
N PRO A 25 -12.91 18.38 30.68
CA PRO A 25 -14.02 19.13 31.26
C PRO A 25 -13.89 20.65 31.03
N ASP A 26 -12.67 21.16 30.94
CA ASP A 26 -12.38 22.54 30.57
C ASP A 26 -11.68 22.62 29.19
N GLN A 27 -12.12 23.57 28.37
CA GLN A 27 -11.62 23.79 27.00
C GLN A 27 -10.10 23.99 26.88
N ASN A 28 -9.46 24.51 27.94
CA ASN A 28 -8.03 24.84 27.97
C ASN A 28 -7.19 23.89 28.82
N ASP A 29 -7.77 22.78 29.29
CA ASP A 29 -7.03 21.81 30.10
C ASP A 29 -6.16 20.91 29.21
N ALA A 30 -4.96 21.39 28.94
CA ALA A 30 -3.89 20.67 28.25
C ALA A 30 -3.05 19.85 29.24
N SER A 31 -3.70 19.06 30.10
CA SER A 31 -3.03 18.14 31.02
C SER A 31 -2.54 16.87 30.32
N ASP A 32 -1.64 16.14 30.98
CA ASP A 32 -1.14 14.84 30.51
C ASP A 32 -2.27 13.82 30.26
N ASP A 33 -3.42 14.00 30.93
CA ASP A 33 -4.60 13.16 30.77
C ASP A 33 -5.36 13.42 29.45
N TYR A 34 -5.25 14.61 28.85
CA TYR A 34 -5.93 15.01 27.61
C TYR A 34 -4.95 15.60 26.57
N PRO A 35 -4.05 14.77 26.02
CA PRO A 35 -2.91 15.26 25.24
C PRO A 35 -3.24 15.65 23.78
N LEU A 36 -4.46 15.42 23.31
CA LEU A 36 -4.83 15.63 21.90
C LEU A 36 -5.78 16.80 21.76
N TYR A 37 -5.61 17.61 20.72
CA TYR A 37 -6.48 18.75 20.42
C TYR A 37 -7.17 18.54 19.07
N ASP A 38 -8.47 18.81 18.98
CA ASP A 38 -9.23 18.63 17.74
C ASP A 38 -9.64 19.92 17.02
N GLY A 39 -9.17 21.07 17.51
CA GLY A 39 -9.49 22.38 16.95
C GLY A 39 -10.38 23.23 17.85
N GLU A 40 -11.09 22.60 18.79
CA GLU A 40 -11.94 23.31 19.75
C GLU A 40 -11.66 22.88 21.20
N HIS A 41 -11.43 21.58 21.45
CA HIS A 41 -11.26 21.04 22.80
C HIS A 41 -10.10 20.04 22.87
N PHE A 42 -9.47 19.96 24.04
CA PHE A 42 -8.55 18.86 24.36
C PHE A 42 -9.33 17.57 24.65
N TYR A 43 -8.78 16.42 24.26
CA TYR A 43 -9.41 15.13 24.38
C TYR A 43 -8.39 14.00 24.55
N ARG A 44 -8.87 12.85 25.06
CA ARG A 44 -8.14 11.58 25.06
C ARG A 44 -8.92 10.52 24.31
N LYS A 45 -8.20 9.50 23.83
CA LYS A 45 -8.81 8.36 23.13
C LYS A 45 -9.13 7.28 24.14
N VAL A 46 -10.40 6.95 24.29
CA VAL A 46 -10.87 5.84 25.11
C VAL A 46 -11.28 4.72 24.17
N ALA A 47 -10.78 3.50 24.39
CA ALA A 47 -11.19 2.37 23.57
C ALA A 47 -12.70 2.16 23.70
N LYS A 48 -13.40 1.99 22.57
CA LYS A 48 -14.83 1.72 22.60
C LYS A 48 -15.09 0.40 23.33
N GLN A 49 -16.09 0.34 24.20
CA GLN A 49 -16.50 -0.92 24.79
C GLN A 49 -17.05 -1.81 23.67
N VAL A 50 -16.34 -2.91 23.42
CA VAL A 50 -16.71 -3.93 22.45
C VAL A 50 -16.76 -5.28 23.14
N THR A 51 -17.74 -6.10 22.75
CA THR A 51 -17.84 -7.47 23.21
C THR A 51 -16.66 -8.29 22.71
N GLU A 52 -16.46 -9.50 23.24
CA GLU A 52 -15.39 -10.37 22.77
C GLU A 52 -15.63 -10.82 21.32
N GLU A 53 -16.89 -11.09 20.96
CA GLU A 53 -17.30 -11.44 19.59
C GLU A 53 -17.03 -10.30 18.59
N GLU A 54 -17.34 -9.05 18.98
CA GLU A 54 -17.04 -7.88 18.16
C GLU A 54 -15.53 -7.68 18.02
N TYR A 55 -14.77 -7.89 19.09
CA TYR A 55 -13.32 -7.79 19.05
C TYR A 55 -12.69 -8.83 18.12
N GLU A 56 -13.15 -10.08 18.16
CA GLU A 56 -12.69 -11.12 17.23
C GLU A 56 -13.08 -10.81 15.79
N SER A 57 -14.30 -10.31 15.55
CA SER A 57 -14.74 -9.88 14.22
C SER A 57 -13.87 -8.74 13.66
N ILE A 58 -13.58 -7.71 14.45
CA ILE A 58 -12.69 -6.59 14.09
C ILE A 58 -11.28 -7.10 13.76
N ARG A 59 -10.76 -8.00 14.60
CA ARG A 59 -9.42 -8.59 14.42
C ARG A 59 -9.35 -9.45 13.15
N ASN A 60 -10.38 -10.24 12.86
CA ASN A 60 -10.43 -11.14 11.73
C ASN A 60 -10.70 -10.41 10.40
N GLN A 61 -11.62 -9.44 10.37
CA GLN A 61 -11.84 -8.58 9.19
C GLN A 61 -10.57 -7.85 8.78
N ARG A 62 -9.78 -7.35 9.74
CA ARG A 62 -8.50 -6.73 9.41
C ARG A 62 -7.46 -7.71 8.92
N THR A 63 -7.41 -8.93 9.44
CA THR A 63 -6.45 -9.92 8.96
C THR A 63 -6.71 -10.26 7.48
N GLN A 64 -7.97 -10.21 7.05
CA GLN A 64 -8.35 -10.35 5.63
C GLN A 64 -8.06 -9.10 4.79
N LEU A 65 -8.24 -7.89 5.34
CA LEU A 65 -7.98 -6.63 4.62
C LEU A 65 -6.49 -6.26 4.56
N PHE A 66 -5.70 -6.59 5.59
CA PHE A 66 -4.28 -6.32 5.69
C PHE A 66 -3.42 -7.55 5.37
N GLY A 67 -4.00 -8.58 4.75
CA GLY A 67 -3.19 -9.58 4.07
C GLY A 67 -2.22 -8.84 3.17
N ASP A 68 -0.92 -9.10 3.33
CA ASP A 68 0.15 -8.49 2.54
C ASP A 68 -0.34 -8.34 1.11
N ASN A 69 -0.09 -7.18 0.49
CA ASN A 69 -0.52 -6.93 -0.88
C ASN A 69 0.36 -7.76 -1.83
N VAL A 70 0.30 -9.09 -1.70
CA VAL A 70 1.07 -10.12 -2.38
C VAL A 70 0.92 -9.92 -3.88
N ILE A 71 -0.28 -9.56 -4.33
CA ILE A 71 -0.56 -9.24 -5.73
C ILE A 71 0.27 -8.03 -6.19
N GLY A 72 0.27 -6.94 -5.42
CA GLY A 72 1.08 -5.75 -5.74
C GLY A 72 2.59 -6.05 -5.72
N ASN A 73 3.04 -6.88 -4.79
CA ASN A 73 4.45 -7.27 -4.67
C ASN A 73 4.88 -8.19 -5.83
N VAL A 74 4.03 -9.16 -6.19
CA VAL A 74 4.24 -10.07 -7.33
C VAL A 74 4.28 -9.30 -8.65
N ILE A 75 3.37 -8.33 -8.85
CA ILE A 75 3.38 -7.48 -10.05
C ILE A 75 4.69 -6.68 -10.13
N THR A 76 5.17 -6.15 -9.00
CA THR A 76 6.43 -5.38 -8.95
C THR A 76 7.63 -6.26 -9.29
N VAL A 77 7.68 -7.49 -8.76
CA VAL A 77 8.75 -8.45 -9.07
C VAL A 77 8.72 -8.86 -10.54
N ILE A 78 7.54 -9.15 -11.11
CA ILE A 78 7.39 -9.49 -12.53
C ILE A 78 7.85 -8.32 -13.40
N ALA A 79 7.45 -7.10 -13.09
CA ALA A 79 7.87 -5.91 -13.83
C ALA A 79 9.41 -5.74 -13.82
N PHE A 80 10.05 -5.96 -12.68
CA PHE A 80 11.50 -5.89 -12.56
C PHE A 80 12.21 -6.96 -13.39
N VAL A 81 11.72 -8.21 -13.36
CA VAL A 81 12.28 -9.32 -14.15
C VAL A 81 12.17 -9.03 -15.65
N VAL A 82 11.01 -8.57 -16.12
CA VAL A 82 10.80 -8.22 -17.54
C VAL A 82 11.75 -7.10 -17.98
N TYR A 83 11.94 -6.09 -17.13
CA TYR A 83 12.86 -4.99 -17.40
C TYR A 83 14.31 -5.45 -17.57
N VAL A 84 14.81 -6.28 -16.65
CA VAL A 84 16.18 -6.82 -16.71
C VAL A 84 16.40 -7.69 -17.95
N ILE A 85 15.45 -8.58 -18.25
CA ILE A 85 15.53 -9.45 -19.45
C ILE A 85 15.53 -8.60 -20.73
N GLY A 86 14.69 -7.56 -20.80
CA GLY A 86 14.65 -6.66 -21.95
C GLY A 86 15.99 -5.95 -22.21
N ILE A 87 16.68 -5.49 -21.16
CA ILE A 87 17.99 -4.87 -21.26
C ILE A 87 19.04 -5.89 -21.74
N LEU A 88 19.11 -7.07 -21.12
CA LEU A 88 20.08 -8.11 -21.48
C LEU A 88 19.89 -8.57 -22.93
N HIS A 89 18.64 -8.74 -23.36
CA HIS A 89 18.32 -9.09 -24.75
C HIS A 89 18.77 -7.99 -25.73
N SER A 90 18.51 -6.72 -25.41
CA SER A 90 18.95 -5.59 -26.24
C SER A 90 20.48 -5.52 -26.38
N ILE A 91 21.22 -5.74 -25.29
CA ILE A 91 22.68 -5.76 -25.30
C ILE A 91 23.21 -6.95 -26.11
N PHE A 92 22.64 -8.14 -25.93
CA PHE A 92 23.05 -9.34 -26.64
C PHE A 92 22.88 -9.20 -28.16
N VAL A 93 21.72 -8.68 -28.60
CA VAL A 93 21.46 -8.39 -30.01
C VAL A 93 22.45 -7.36 -30.55
N THR A 94 22.73 -6.30 -29.78
CA THR A 94 23.67 -5.24 -30.20
C THR A 94 25.11 -5.76 -30.36
N LEU A 95 25.58 -6.63 -29.46
CA LEU A 95 26.94 -7.17 -29.49
C LEU A 95 27.15 -8.27 -30.52
N SER A 96 26.08 -9.00 -30.89
CA SER A 96 26.15 -10.14 -31.81
C SER A 96 26.24 -9.73 -33.29
N PHE A 97 26.07 -8.45 -33.62
CA PHE A 97 26.03 -7.95 -35.00
C PHE A 97 27.21 -7.03 -35.33
N ASN A 98 28.35 -7.65 -35.69
CA ASN A 98 29.51 -6.93 -36.23
C ASN A 98 29.76 -7.24 -37.73
N GLN A 99 28.77 -7.73 -38.48
CA GLN A 99 28.90 -8.00 -39.93
C GLN A 99 27.60 -7.70 -40.71
N GLY A 100 27.65 -6.73 -41.65
CA GLY A 100 26.68 -6.53 -42.75
C GLY A 100 25.63 -5.42 -42.54
N ILE A 101 25.71 -4.35 -43.36
CA ILE A 101 25.37 -2.97 -42.94
C ILE A 101 24.06 -2.42 -43.55
N THR A 102 23.35 -1.66 -42.70
CA THR A 102 22.24 -0.70 -42.90
C THR A 102 20.80 -1.21 -42.86
N GLY A 103 20.34 -2.03 -43.81
CA GLY A 103 18.91 -2.38 -43.90
C GLY A 103 18.39 -3.20 -42.72
N PHE A 104 19.19 -4.15 -42.26
CA PHE A 104 18.85 -5.05 -41.14
C PHE A 104 18.98 -4.35 -39.78
N ILE A 105 19.96 -3.45 -39.64
CA ILE A 105 20.17 -2.65 -38.43
C ILE A 105 19.00 -1.69 -38.21
N PHE A 106 18.49 -1.04 -39.27
CA PHE A 106 17.32 -0.17 -39.16
C PHE A 106 16.05 -0.94 -38.75
N ALA A 107 15.81 -2.12 -39.33
CA ALA A 107 14.69 -2.97 -38.95
C ALA A 107 14.76 -3.42 -37.48
N GLN A 108 15.95 -3.76 -36.98
CA GLN A 108 16.16 -4.16 -35.58
C GLN A 108 16.05 -2.98 -34.60
N ILE A 109 16.51 -1.77 -34.98
CA ILE A 109 16.31 -0.56 -34.17
C ILE A 109 14.82 -0.22 -34.09
N VAL A 110 14.10 -0.28 -35.22
CA VAL A 110 12.65 -0.03 -35.27
C VAL A 110 11.90 -1.08 -34.47
N GLN A 111 12.27 -2.36 -34.58
CA GLN A 111 11.66 -3.43 -33.80
C GLN A 111 11.98 -3.31 -32.30
N GLY A 112 13.22 -2.95 -31.95
CA GLY A 112 13.63 -2.67 -30.59
C GLY A 112 12.85 -1.51 -29.98
N LEU A 113 12.68 -0.40 -30.71
CA LEU A 113 11.83 0.74 -30.33
C LEU A 113 10.37 0.34 -30.19
N TYR A 114 9.85 -0.50 -31.09
CA TYR A 114 8.48 -1.00 -31.02
C TYR A 114 8.27 -1.86 -29.77
N THR A 115 9.19 -2.79 -29.48
CA THR A 115 9.14 -3.62 -28.26
C THR A 115 9.29 -2.77 -27.00
N LEU A 116 10.19 -1.77 -26.98
CA LEU A 116 10.36 -0.85 -25.86
C LEU A 116 9.09 -0.03 -25.61
N SER A 117 8.49 0.50 -26.68
CA SER A 117 7.24 1.26 -26.59
C SER A 117 6.10 0.40 -26.06
N TYR A 118 6.01 -0.86 -26.51
CA TYR A 118 4.99 -1.80 -26.04
C TYR A 118 5.17 -2.15 -24.56
N VAL A 119 6.40 -2.44 -24.13
CA VAL A 119 6.73 -2.76 -22.74
C VAL A 119 6.51 -1.55 -21.81
N ILE A 120 6.86 -0.35 -22.26
CA ILE A 120 6.60 0.88 -21.50
C ILE A 120 5.10 1.07 -21.34
N VAL A 121 4.32 1.02 -22.42
CA VAL A 121 2.86 1.23 -22.38
C VAL A 121 2.19 0.21 -21.48
N LEU A 122 2.48 -1.09 -21.65
CA LEU A 122 1.93 -2.15 -20.80
C LEU A 122 2.37 -2.02 -19.34
N GLY A 123 3.64 -1.66 -19.10
CA GLY A 123 4.16 -1.39 -17.77
C GLY A 123 3.42 -0.24 -17.07
N THR A 124 3.21 0.88 -17.77
CA THR A 124 2.41 2.01 -17.23
C THR A 124 0.97 1.64 -16.95
N ILE A 125 0.33 0.84 -17.81
CA ILE A 125 -1.06 0.39 -17.58
C ILE A 125 -1.13 -0.50 -16.34
N LEU A 126 -0.21 -1.46 -16.19
CA LEU A 126 -0.14 -2.35 -15.03
C LEU A 126 0.16 -1.57 -13.73
N LEU A 127 1.07 -0.61 -13.77
CA LEU A 127 1.36 0.28 -12.64
C LEU A 127 0.15 1.15 -12.28
N GLY A 128 -0.55 1.70 -13.27
CA GLY A 128 -1.78 2.46 -13.07
C GLY A 128 -2.89 1.63 -12.44
N ILE A 129 -3.08 0.39 -12.90
CA ILE A 129 -4.02 -0.57 -12.28
C ILE A 129 -3.60 -0.86 -10.83
N GLY A 130 -2.32 -1.07 -10.56
CA GLY A 130 -1.79 -1.26 -9.21
C GLY A 130 -2.10 -0.07 -8.27
N GLN A 131 -1.93 1.15 -8.77
CA GLN A 131 -2.26 2.38 -8.02
C GLN A 131 -3.78 2.52 -7.79
N ILE A 132 -4.61 2.19 -8.78
CA ILE A 132 -6.08 2.20 -8.63
C ILE A 132 -6.50 1.20 -7.56
N ILE A 133 -5.93 0.00 -7.54
CA ILE A 133 -6.21 -1.01 -6.52
C ILE A 133 -5.79 -0.51 -5.12
N GLN A 134 -4.62 0.13 -5.00
CA GLN A 134 -4.18 0.73 -3.74
C GLN A 134 -5.09 1.87 -3.28
N LEU A 135 -5.56 2.70 -4.20
CA LEU A 135 -6.50 3.79 -3.92
C LEU A 135 -7.86 3.26 -3.49
N LEU A 136 -8.39 2.25 -4.18
CA LEU A 136 -9.64 1.57 -3.80
C LEU A 136 -9.51 0.93 -2.42
N HIS A 137 -8.37 0.30 -2.13
CA HIS A 137 -8.09 -0.26 -0.82
C HIS A 137 -8.06 0.84 0.27
N LYS A 138 -7.42 1.97 -0.01
CA LYS A 138 -7.36 3.12 0.91
C LYS A 138 -8.72 3.81 1.10
N ALA A 139 -9.54 3.88 0.05
CA ALA A 139 -10.88 4.45 0.09
C ALA A 139 -11.86 3.55 0.85
N ASN A 140 -11.79 2.23 0.68
CA ASN A 140 -12.59 1.28 1.44
C ASN A 140 -12.21 1.31 2.95
N ASN A 141 -10.94 1.58 3.26
CA ASN A 141 -10.45 1.78 4.63
C ASN A 141 -10.79 3.16 5.23
N ARG A 142 -11.47 4.05 4.48
CA ARG A 142 -11.88 5.40 4.91
C ARG A 142 -13.38 5.50 5.24
N LYS A 143 -14.05 4.38 5.50
CA LYS A 143 -15.43 4.43 6.00
C LYS A 143 -15.45 4.99 7.43
N PHE A 144 -16.11 6.14 7.54
CA PHE A 144 -16.56 6.81 8.76
C PHE A 144 -17.42 5.89 9.62
#